data_AF-A0A368VL47-F1
#
_entry.id   AF-A0A368VL47-F1
#
_cell.length_a   1.000
_cell.length_b   1.000
_cell.length_c   1.000
_cell.angle_alpha   90.00
_cell.angle_beta   90.00
_cell.angle_gamma   90.00
#
_symmetry.space_group_name_H-M   'P 1'
#
loop_
_entity.id
_entity.type
_entity.pdbx_description
1 polymer ?
#
loop_
_entity_poly.entity_id
_entity_poly.type
_entity_poly.pdbx_seq_one_letter_code
_entity_poly.pdbx_strand_id
1 'polypeptide(L)'
;MKSWAKVVSITLILFVIFGCSKANEIESYQPNMFTESDLSVVGEKKRTKLTIGMDKTNLEKVIGKPISETGKLGVQYNGITVFYRGNKVSGFVIRERQENENKYITSRGLEIDNVMNQLIEKYGDSGKIEEVGMKNSKFPKDKNVVYIFDLKQNTIIADFSKVQNPEDTYVISTIFDSQKEDKLVHILIGDYNFAVLTK
;
A
#
# COMPACT_ATOMS: atom_id res chain seq x y z
N MET A 1 -75.94 -0.12 -15.00
CA MET A 1 -74.94 -1.08 -15.54
C MET A 1 -74.09 -0.36 -16.59
N LYS A 2 -72.77 -0.64 -16.62
CA LYS A 2 -71.68 -0.07 -17.45
C LYS A 2 -71.16 1.29 -16.93
N SER A 3 -70.02 1.45 -16.25
CA SER A 3 -68.65 0.90 -16.32
C SER A 3 -67.69 1.70 -17.24
N TRP A 4 -66.80 2.49 -16.59
CA TRP A 4 -65.39 2.80 -16.93
C TRP A 4 -65.14 3.80 -18.09
N ALA A 5 -64.11 4.65 -18.10
CA ALA A 5 -62.80 4.60 -17.45
C ALA A 5 -62.28 6.02 -17.10
N LYS A 6 -61.64 6.17 -15.94
CA LYS A 6 -60.76 7.30 -15.65
C LYS A 6 -59.38 6.97 -16.21
N VAL A 7 -58.91 7.75 -17.18
CA VAL A 7 -57.55 7.65 -17.70
C VAL A 7 -56.62 8.23 -16.64
N VAL A 8 -55.91 7.36 -15.91
CA VAL A 8 -54.80 7.75 -15.03
C VAL A 8 -53.55 7.76 -15.91
N SER A 9 -53.09 8.95 -16.26
CA SER A 9 -51.83 9.15 -16.98
C SER A 9 -50.67 8.97 -16.01
N ILE A 10 -49.99 7.82 -16.08
CA ILE A 10 -48.78 7.53 -15.30
C ILE A 10 -47.60 8.06 -16.10
N THR A 11 -47.11 9.25 -15.74
CA THR A 11 -45.87 9.80 -16.30
C THR A 11 -44.69 9.08 -15.65
N LEU A 12 -44.12 8.10 -16.36
CA LEU A 12 -42.91 7.39 -15.98
C LEU A 12 -41.70 8.34 -16.12
N ILE A 13 -41.29 8.96 -15.01
CA ILE A 13 -40.05 9.75 -14.95
C ILE A 13 -38.88 8.77 -14.95
N LEU A 14 -38.20 8.65 -16.10
CA LEU A 14 -36.89 8.01 -16.21
C LEU A 14 -35.89 8.78 -15.33
N PHE A 15 -35.53 8.20 -14.19
CA PHE A 15 -34.31 8.57 -13.48
C PHE A 15 -33.12 8.09 -14.31
N VAL A 16 -32.53 9.02 -15.05
CA VAL A 16 -31.25 8.81 -15.73
C VAL A 16 -30.17 8.75 -14.64
N ILE A 17 -29.75 7.54 -14.28
CA ILE A 17 -28.64 7.33 -13.34
C ILE A 17 -27.33 7.55 -14.11
N PHE A 18 -26.99 8.81 -14.41
CA PHE A 18 -25.60 9.18 -14.70
C PHE A 18 -24.87 9.38 -13.38
N GLY A 19 -24.44 8.26 -12.81
CA GLY A 19 -23.53 8.22 -11.69
C GLY A 19 -22.73 6.94 -11.82
N CYS A 20 -21.57 7.03 -12.47
CA CYS A 20 -20.56 5.97 -12.43
C CYS A 20 -19.99 5.92 -11.01
N SER A 21 -20.80 5.46 -10.06
CA SER A 21 -20.31 4.96 -8.80
C SER A 21 -19.65 3.63 -9.15
N LYS A 22 -18.31 3.62 -9.28
CA LYS A 22 -17.54 2.43 -8.94
C LYS A 22 -17.89 2.13 -7.49
N ALA A 23 -18.97 1.40 -7.30
CA ALA A 23 -19.32 0.79 -6.04
C ALA A 23 -18.06 0.04 -5.60
N ASN A 24 -17.63 0.33 -4.38
CA ASN A 24 -16.52 -0.36 -3.74
C ASN A 24 -16.80 -1.86 -3.81
N GLU A 25 -16.23 -2.55 -4.80
CA GLU A 25 -15.99 -3.97 -4.65
C GLU A 25 -15.18 -4.10 -3.37
N ILE A 26 -15.73 -4.81 -2.39
CA ILE A 26 -14.97 -5.27 -1.24
C ILE A 26 -13.94 -6.21 -1.85
N GLU A 27 -12.77 -5.67 -2.15
CA GLU A 27 -11.67 -6.45 -2.70
C GLU A 27 -11.33 -7.51 -1.65
N SER A 28 -11.70 -8.75 -1.95
CA SER A 28 -11.44 -9.87 -1.07
C SER A 28 -9.95 -10.16 -1.15
N TYR A 29 -9.18 -9.66 -0.19
CA TYR A 29 -7.76 -9.98 -0.08
C TYR A 29 -7.59 -11.48 0.14
N GLN A 30 -6.76 -12.09 -0.68
CA GLN A 30 -6.34 -13.48 -0.54
C GLN A 30 -4.84 -13.52 -0.23
N PRO A 31 -4.39 -14.31 0.75
CA PRO A 31 -2.96 -14.56 0.96
C PRO A 31 -2.28 -15.07 -0.32
N ASN A 32 -1.04 -14.67 -0.56
CA ASN A 32 -0.25 -15.04 -1.75
C ASN A 32 -0.81 -14.58 -3.11
N MET A 33 -1.77 -13.65 -3.13
CA MET A 33 -2.24 -12.98 -4.34
C MET A 33 -2.12 -11.48 -4.15
N PHE A 34 -1.67 -10.73 -5.14
CA PHE A 34 -1.42 -9.29 -5.02
C PHE A 34 -2.19 -8.51 -6.07
N THR A 35 -2.74 -7.36 -5.68
CA THR A 35 -3.52 -6.48 -6.57
C THR A 35 -3.01 -5.04 -6.51
N GLU A 36 -3.55 -4.17 -7.36
CA GLU A 36 -3.24 -2.73 -7.33
C GLU A 36 -3.52 -2.09 -5.97
N SER A 37 -4.49 -2.61 -5.21
CA SER A 37 -4.77 -2.10 -3.88
C SER A 37 -3.65 -2.38 -2.89
N ASP A 38 -2.82 -3.41 -3.09
CA ASP A 38 -1.65 -3.65 -2.26
C ASP A 38 -0.56 -2.60 -2.44
N LEU A 39 -0.63 -1.80 -3.51
CA LEU A 39 0.26 -0.67 -3.80
C LEU A 39 -0.18 0.63 -3.11
N SER A 40 -0.97 0.50 -2.04
CA SER A 40 -1.54 1.65 -1.36
C SER A 40 -1.44 1.57 0.15
N VAL A 41 -1.45 2.76 0.76
CA VAL A 41 -1.49 2.97 2.21
C VAL A 41 -2.70 3.82 2.55
N VAL A 42 -3.25 3.62 3.75
CA VAL A 42 -4.43 4.32 4.22
C VAL A 42 -4.06 5.10 5.48
N GLY A 43 -4.32 6.41 5.47
CA GLY A 43 -4.18 7.23 6.68
C GLY A 43 -5.38 7.00 7.60
N GLU A 44 -5.16 6.57 8.85
CA GLU A 44 -6.25 6.16 9.76
C GLU A 44 -7.25 7.28 10.04
N LYS A 45 -6.78 8.49 10.35
CA LYS A 45 -7.65 9.61 10.75
C LYS A 45 -8.51 10.13 9.61
N LYS A 46 -7.91 10.30 8.43
CA LYS A 46 -8.57 10.87 7.25
C LYS A 46 -9.19 9.82 6.33
N ARG A 47 -8.99 8.53 6.65
CA ARG A 47 -9.32 7.37 5.79
C ARG A 47 -8.89 7.55 4.35
N THR A 48 -7.78 8.26 4.12
CA THR A 48 -7.37 8.54 2.74
C THR A 48 -6.39 7.51 2.23
N LYS A 49 -6.74 6.93 1.08
CA LYS A 49 -5.90 6.01 0.32
C LYS A 49 -4.88 6.81 -0.50
N LEU A 50 -3.60 6.51 -0.32
CA LEU A 50 -2.51 6.97 -1.17
C LEU A 50 -2.01 5.78 -1.97
N THR A 51 -1.86 5.94 -3.27
CA THR A 51 -1.48 4.84 -4.18
C THR A 51 -0.24 5.24 -4.96
N ILE A 52 0.59 4.24 -5.28
CA ILE A 52 1.68 4.40 -6.26
C ILE A 52 1.11 4.97 -7.57
N GLY A 53 1.88 5.84 -8.24
CA GLY A 53 1.49 6.50 -9.49
C GLY A 53 0.66 7.77 -9.32
N MET A 54 0.16 8.08 -8.12
CA MET A 54 -0.53 9.34 -7.82
C MET A 54 0.38 10.56 -8.07
N ASP A 55 -0.16 11.65 -8.61
CA ASP A 55 0.60 12.90 -8.77
C ASP A 55 0.92 13.55 -7.41
N LYS A 56 2.14 14.10 -7.26
CA LYS A 56 2.58 14.83 -6.05
C LYS A 56 1.58 15.90 -5.64
N THR A 57 1.08 16.68 -6.60
CA THR A 57 0.11 17.74 -6.33
C THR A 57 -1.23 17.21 -5.82
N ASN A 58 -1.68 16.04 -6.28
CA ASN A 58 -2.92 15.43 -5.80
C ASN A 58 -2.72 14.81 -4.41
N LEU A 59 -1.57 14.18 -4.17
CA LEU A 59 -1.21 13.67 -2.85
C LEU A 59 -1.14 14.81 -1.82
N GLU A 60 -0.50 15.94 -2.15
CA GLU A 60 -0.38 17.09 -1.24
C GLU A 60 -1.72 17.75 -0.92
N LYS A 61 -2.68 17.75 -1.85
CA LYS A 61 -4.05 18.23 -1.58
C LYS A 61 -4.73 17.39 -0.48
N VAL A 62 -4.38 16.11 -0.39
CA VAL A 62 -4.96 15.19 0.58
C VAL A 62 -4.25 15.27 1.94
N ILE A 63 -2.93 15.05 1.92
CA ILE A 63 -2.16 14.82 3.15
C ILE A 63 -1.46 16.06 3.66
N GLY A 64 -1.52 17.16 2.91
CA GLY A 64 -0.90 18.43 3.23
C GLY A 64 0.50 18.58 2.62
N LYS A 65 1.18 19.64 3.05
CA LYS A 65 2.53 19.97 2.60
C LYS A 65 3.59 19.09 3.27
N PRO A 66 4.74 18.87 2.62
CA PRO A 66 5.84 18.14 3.22
C PRO A 66 6.39 18.86 4.47
N ILE A 67 6.84 18.08 5.45
CA ILE A 67 7.55 18.55 6.65
C ILE A 67 9.01 18.83 6.30
N SER A 68 9.61 17.98 5.47
CA SER A 68 10.97 18.16 4.98
C SER A 68 11.13 17.56 3.58
N GLU A 69 11.90 18.22 2.72
CA GLU A 69 12.36 17.65 1.46
C GLU A 69 13.79 17.16 1.68
N THR A 70 13.96 15.86 1.91
CA THR A 70 15.28 15.27 2.18
C THR A 70 15.89 14.69 0.90
N GLY A 71 15.83 15.42 -0.22
CA GLY A 71 16.51 15.06 -1.47
C GLY A 71 16.36 13.57 -1.85
N LYS A 72 17.47 12.81 -1.85
CA LYS A 72 17.50 11.37 -2.18
C LYS A 72 16.82 10.45 -1.14
N LEU A 73 16.54 10.94 0.06
CA LEU A 73 15.92 10.17 1.16
C LEU A 73 14.38 10.18 1.10
N GLY A 74 13.81 10.77 0.06
CA GLY A 74 12.38 10.93 -0.12
C GLY A 74 11.87 12.28 0.42
N VAL A 75 10.57 12.48 0.31
CA VAL A 75 9.89 13.65 0.85
C VAL A 75 9.11 13.22 2.08
N GLN A 76 9.37 13.86 3.20
CA GLN A 76 8.75 13.52 4.46
C GLN A 76 7.44 14.28 4.62
N TYR A 77 6.37 13.55 4.88
CA TYR A 77 5.07 14.07 5.29
C TYR A 77 4.78 13.62 6.72
N ASN A 78 3.72 14.18 7.32
CA ASN A 78 3.27 13.77 8.64
C ASN A 78 2.80 12.31 8.60
N GLY A 79 3.65 11.39 9.07
CA GLY A 79 3.35 9.97 9.25
C GLY A 79 3.91 9.04 8.17
N ILE A 80 4.48 9.59 7.10
CA ILE A 80 4.95 8.81 5.97
C ILE A 80 6.07 9.51 5.18
N THR A 81 7.01 8.73 4.66
CA THR A 81 7.97 9.20 3.65
C THR A 81 7.50 8.74 2.28
N VAL A 82 7.44 9.66 1.32
CA VAL A 82 6.98 9.40 -0.04
C VAL A 82 8.14 9.62 -1.01
N PHE A 83 8.33 8.68 -1.92
CA PHE A 83 9.31 8.77 -3.00
C PHE A 83 8.61 9.08 -4.31
N TYR A 84 9.28 9.85 -5.16
CA TYR A 84 8.74 10.29 -6.44
C TYR A 84 9.67 9.93 -7.58
N ARG A 85 9.08 9.52 -8.72
CA ARG A 85 9.74 9.48 -10.03
C ARG A 85 9.09 10.53 -10.91
N GLY A 86 9.83 11.59 -11.23
CA GLY A 86 9.24 12.79 -11.81
C GLY A 86 8.19 13.38 -10.85
N ASN A 87 6.97 13.58 -11.33
CA ASN A 87 5.87 14.12 -10.52
C ASN A 87 4.96 13.04 -9.90
N LYS A 88 5.28 11.76 -10.06
CA LYS A 88 4.43 10.64 -9.60
C LYS A 88 5.04 9.90 -8.44
N VAL A 89 4.20 9.42 -7.52
CA VAL A 89 4.62 8.57 -6.41
C VAL A 89 5.20 7.27 -6.94
N SER A 90 6.41 6.91 -6.51
CA SER A 90 7.08 5.65 -6.82
C SER A 90 7.16 4.70 -5.62
N GLY A 91 6.95 5.22 -4.41
CA GLY A 91 6.94 4.38 -3.22
C GLY A 91 6.64 5.12 -1.93
N PHE A 92 6.36 4.34 -0.91
CA PHE A 92 6.00 4.74 0.44
C PHE A 92 6.91 4.04 1.45
N VAL A 93 7.27 4.76 2.50
CA VAL A 93 7.97 4.20 3.66
C VAL A 93 7.31 4.68 4.94
N ILE A 94 6.94 3.73 5.80
CA ILE A 94 6.38 3.96 7.14
C ILE A 94 7.37 3.41 8.16
N ARG A 95 7.69 4.19 9.20
CA ARG A 95 8.68 3.83 10.23
C ARG A 95 8.18 4.17 11.63
N GLU A 96 8.60 3.39 12.62
CA GLU A 96 8.22 3.57 14.03
C GLU A 96 8.55 4.98 14.59
N ARG A 97 9.70 5.57 14.23
CA ARG A 97 10.18 6.85 14.80
C ARG A 97 9.54 8.10 14.21
N GLN A 98 8.36 7.96 13.65
CA GLN A 98 7.58 9.05 13.12
C GLN A 98 6.55 9.45 14.19
N GLU A 99 6.96 10.27 15.16
CA GLU A 99 6.07 10.90 16.16
C GLU A 99 5.10 11.85 15.45
N ASN A 100 4.07 11.26 14.84
CA ASN A 100 3.28 11.92 13.84
C ASN A 100 1.80 11.75 14.17
N GLU A 101 1.04 12.82 13.98
CA GLU A 101 -0.40 12.81 14.29
C GLU A 101 -1.19 11.87 13.38
N ASN A 102 -0.67 11.57 12.19
CA ASN A 102 -1.35 10.73 11.21
C ASN A 102 -0.64 9.38 11.10
N LYS A 103 -1.33 8.31 11.51
CA LYS A 103 -0.85 6.94 11.34
C LYS A 103 -1.26 6.42 9.97
N TYR A 104 -0.35 5.67 9.34
CA TYR A 104 -0.60 4.99 8.07
C TYR A 104 -0.51 3.48 8.25
N ILE A 105 -1.43 2.79 7.60
CA ILE A 105 -1.50 1.33 7.55
C ILE A 105 -1.51 0.89 6.09
N THR A 106 -1.15 -0.36 5.80
CA THR A 106 -1.31 -0.91 4.46
C THR A 106 -2.79 -1.07 4.12
N SER A 107 -3.14 -1.23 2.85
CA SER A 107 -4.52 -1.53 2.42
C SER A 107 -5.12 -2.81 3.05
N ARG A 108 -4.28 -3.81 3.37
CA ARG A 108 -4.64 -5.01 4.17
C ARG A 108 -4.68 -4.80 5.69
N GLY A 109 -4.44 -3.57 6.17
CA GLY A 109 -4.44 -3.21 7.58
C GLY A 109 -3.24 -3.74 8.37
N LEU A 110 -2.06 -3.79 7.77
CA LEU A 110 -0.81 -4.01 8.49
C LEU A 110 -0.26 -2.65 8.96
N GLU A 111 0.19 -2.57 10.21
CA GLU A 111 0.71 -1.36 10.85
C GLU A 111 1.97 -1.63 11.67
N ILE A 112 2.70 -0.57 12.03
CA ILE A 112 3.81 -0.64 12.98
C ILE A 112 3.33 -1.32 14.28
N ASP A 113 4.23 -2.07 14.94
CA ASP A 113 3.96 -2.90 16.12
C ASP A 113 3.13 -4.18 15.88
N ASN A 114 2.71 -4.45 14.64
CA ASN A 114 2.21 -5.78 14.28
C ASN A 114 3.32 -6.83 14.35
N VAL A 115 2.94 -8.09 14.54
CA VAL A 115 3.87 -9.24 14.59
C VAL A 115 3.86 -10.01 13.27
N MET A 116 4.89 -10.81 13.04
CA MET A 116 5.07 -11.62 11.81
C MET A 116 3.82 -12.44 11.43
N ASN A 117 3.16 -13.07 12.39
CA ASN A 117 1.97 -13.87 12.10
C ASN A 117 0.83 -13.06 11.46
N GLN A 118 0.69 -11.77 11.84
CA GLN A 118 -0.31 -10.89 11.24
C GLN A 118 0.07 -10.51 9.80
N LEU A 119 1.37 -10.38 9.49
CA LEU A 119 1.82 -10.23 8.10
C LEU A 119 1.46 -11.46 7.28
N ILE A 120 1.78 -12.67 7.78
CA ILE A 120 1.52 -13.93 7.09
C ILE A 120 0.01 -14.15 6.90
N GLU A 121 -0.81 -13.85 7.90
CA GLU A 121 -2.28 -13.94 7.78
C GLU A 121 -2.81 -13.03 6.67
N LYS A 122 -2.24 -11.83 6.51
CA LYS A 122 -2.71 -10.82 5.54
C LYS A 122 -2.15 -11.02 4.14
N TYR A 123 -0.87 -11.39 4.00
CA TYR A 123 -0.14 -11.42 2.73
C TYR A 123 0.29 -12.82 2.30
N GLY A 124 0.23 -13.81 3.18
CA GLY A 124 0.68 -15.18 2.94
C GLY A 124 2.14 -15.41 3.32
N ASP A 125 2.62 -16.63 3.05
CA ASP A 125 3.93 -17.15 3.45
C ASP A 125 4.96 -17.19 2.31
N SER A 126 4.58 -16.73 1.12
CA SER A 126 5.43 -16.64 -0.07
C SER A 126 6.55 -15.59 0.02
N GLY A 127 6.53 -14.73 1.04
CA GLY A 127 7.53 -13.69 1.24
C GLY A 127 8.90 -14.27 1.57
N LYS A 128 9.95 -13.76 0.92
CA LYS A 128 11.33 -14.13 1.23
C LYS A 128 11.74 -13.51 2.56
N ILE A 129 12.14 -14.35 3.52
CA ILE A 129 12.65 -13.91 4.82
C ILE A 129 14.18 -13.83 4.76
N GLU A 130 14.72 -12.65 5.04
CA GLU A 130 16.15 -12.36 5.09
C GLU A 130 16.53 -11.84 6.47
N GLU A 131 17.68 -12.28 7.00
CA GLU A 131 18.22 -11.69 8.22
C GLU A 131 18.95 -10.38 7.93
N VAL A 132 18.59 -9.31 8.65
CA VAL A 132 19.19 -7.98 8.52
C VAL A 132 19.97 -7.65 9.78
N GLY A 133 21.22 -7.25 9.61
CA GLY A 133 22.11 -6.90 10.71
C GLY A 133 23.59 -7.07 10.33
N MET A 134 24.49 -6.57 11.17
CA MET A 134 25.92 -6.68 10.89
C MET A 134 26.37 -8.16 10.91
N LYS A 135 27.13 -8.55 9.88
CA LYS A 135 27.78 -9.86 9.84
C LYS A 135 28.70 -9.99 11.07
N ASN A 136 28.56 -11.10 11.81
CA ASN A 136 29.27 -11.38 13.06
C ASN A 136 28.86 -10.54 14.28
N SER A 137 27.70 -9.87 14.23
CA SER A 137 27.11 -9.27 15.42
C SER A 137 26.76 -10.34 16.46
N LYS A 138 26.95 -10.02 17.75
CA LYS A 138 26.42 -10.81 18.86
C LYS A 138 24.95 -10.51 19.16
N PHE A 139 24.42 -9.41 18.60
CA PHE A 139 23.03 -9.05 18.76
C PHE A 139 22.15 -9.91 17.86
N PRO A 140 20.92 -10.22 18.30
CA PRO A 140 19.90 -10.79 17.42
C PRO A 140 19.78 -9.97 16.13
N LYS A 141 19.52 -10.67 15.02
CA LYS A 141 19.32 -10.03 13.73
C LYS A 141 17.84 -9.82 13.50
N ASP A 142 17.53 -8.69 12.89
CA ASP A 142 16.18 -8.35 12.46
C ASP A 142 15.76 -9.23 11.29
N LYS A 143 14.46 -9.35 11.08
CA LYS A 143 13.91 -10.12 9.96
C LYS A 143 13.32 -9.16 8.95
N ASN A 144 13.80 -9.22 7.72
CA ASN A 144 13.17 -8.55 6.58
C ASN A 144 12.34 -9.55 5.80
N VAL A 145 11.05 -9.28 5.61
CA VAL A 145 10.20 -10.07 4.72
C VAL A 145 9.89 -9.26 3.48
N VAL A 146 10.25 -9.83 2.33
CA VAL A 146 10.14 -9.19 1.02
C VAL A 146 9.21 -10.00 0.11
N TYR A 147 8.14 -9.35 -0.35
CA TYR A 147 7.31 -9.83 -1.45
C TYR A 147 7.69 -9.05 -2.70
N ILE A 148 8.05 -9.78 -3.76
CA ILE A 148 8.27 -9.23 -5.09
C ILE A 148 7.19 -9.85 -5.97
N PHE A 149 6.44 -9.05 -6.71
CA PHE A 149 5.36 -9.56 -7.53
C PHE A 149 5.21 -8.77 -8.82
N ASP A 150 4.91 -9.49 -9.90
CA ASP A 150 4.47 -8.92 -11.17
C ASP A 150 2.95 -8.81 -11.13
N LEU A 151 2.45 -7.58 -11.16
CA LEU A 151 1.03 -7.30 -11.01
C LEU A 151 0.24 -7.74 -12.25
N LYS A 152 0.84 -7.66 -13.43
CA LYS A 152 0.19 -7.96 -14.71
C LYS A 152 0.07 -9.48 -14.93
N GLN A 153 1.07 -10.23 -14.50
CA GLN A 153 1.06 -11.70 -14.51
C GLN A 153 0.39 -12.29 -13.28
N ASN A 154 0.18 -11.48 -12.23
CA ASN A 154 -0.29 -11.90 -10.91
C ASN A 154 0.58 -13.04 -10.34
N THR A 155 1.90 -12.88 -10.41
CA THR A 155 2.88 -13.89 -9.99
C THR A 155 3.83 -13.33 -8.96
N ILE A 156 4.14 -14.14 -7.96
CA ILE A 156 5.18 -13.86 -6.97
C ILE A 156 6.53 -14.27 -7.55
N ILE A 157 7.52 -13.40 -7.39
CA ILE A 157 8.88 -13.57 -7.88
C ILE A 157 9.79 -13.87 -6.69
N ALA A 158 10.49 -15.00 -6.74
CA ALA A 158 11.29 -15.48 -5.62
C ALA A 158 12.47 -14.56 -5.24
N ASP A 159 13.03 -13.82 -6.21
CA ASP A 159 14.18 -12.96 -5.99
C ASP A 159 14.29 -11.86 -7.05
N PHE A 160 14.91 -10.72 -6.71
CA PHE A 160 15.16 -9.61 -7.63
C PHE A 160 15.87 -10.05 -8.92
N SER A 161 16.78 -11.03 -8.84
CA SER A 161 17.49 -11.58 -10.01
C SER A 161 16.60 -12.31 -11.03
N LYS A 162 15.34 -12.61 -10.66
CA LYS A 162 14.37 -13.30 -11.51
C LYS A 162 13.35 -12.35 -12.16
N VAL A 163 13.43 -11.05 -11.89
CA VAL A 163 12.53 -10.05 -12.46
C VAL A 163 12.81 -9.90 -13.96
N GLN A 164 11.77 -10.12 -14.77
CA GLN A 164 11.83 -9.98 -16.23
C GLN A 164 11.19 -8.67 -16.71
N ASN A 165 10.17 -8.17 -16.00
CA ASN A 165 9.42 -6.96 -16.36
C ASN A 165 9.44 -5.94 -15.19
N PRO A 166 10.54 -5.19 -15.01
CA PRO A 166 10.67 -4.19 -13.94
C PRO A 166 9.52 -3.19 -13.84
N GLU A 167 8.95 -2.77 -14.97
CA GLU A 167 7.89 -1.76 -15.03
C GLU A 167 6.54 -2.25 -14.48
N ASP A 168 6.30 -3.56 -14.51
CA ASP A 168 5.08 -4.21 -13.98
C ASP A 168 5.34 -4.88 -12.62
N THR A 169 6.55 -4.73 -12.06
CA THR A 169 6.99 -5.38 -10.83
C THR A 169 6.99 -4.42 -9.66
N TYR A 170 6.48 -4.89 -8.52
CA TYR A 170 6.37 -4.13 -7.28
C TYR A 170 6.93 -4.92 -6.10
N VAL A 171 7.22 -4.20 -5.02
CA VAL A 171 7.83 -4.74 -3.81
C VAL A 171 7.09 -4.25 -2.59
N ILE A 172 6.78 -5.19 -1.69
CA ILE A 172 6.43 -4.92 -0.30
C ILE A 172 7.54 -5.49 0.58
N SER A 173 8.21 -4.64 1.35
CA SER A 173 9.27 -5.05 2.28
C SER A 173 8.94 -4.59 3.68
N THR A 174 9.16 -5.47 4.66
CA THR A 174 8.85 -5.21 6.07
C THR A 174 10.03 -5.61 6.94
N ILE A 175 10.32 -4.84 7.99
CA ILE A 175 11.40 -5.17 8.94
C ILE A 175 10.82 -5.35 10.33
N PHE A 176 11.11 -6.49 10.94
CA PHE A 176 10.76 -6.84 12.32
C PHE A 176 11.99 -6.73 13.22
N ASP A 177 11.89 -5.89 14.24
CA ASP A 177 12.97 -5.63 15.20
C ASP A 177 13.05 -6.75 16.23
N SER A 178 14.15 -7.49 16.17
CA SER A 178 14.43 -8.64 17.02
C SER A 178 14.62 -8.27 18.50
N GLN A 179 14.98 -7.03 18.79
CA GLN A 179 15.13 -6.51 20.16
C GLN A 179 13.79 -6.02 20.74
N LYS A 180 12.75 -5.92 19.90
CA LYS A 180 11.40 -5.53 20.28
C LYS A 180 10.41 -6.66 20.07
N GLU A 181 10.74 -7.88 20.50
CA GLU A 181 9.82 -9.02 20.42
C GLU A 181 9.31 -9.30 18.98
N ASP A 182 10.16 -9.12 17.97
CA ASP A 182 9.82 -9.26 16.55
C ASP A 182 8.63 -8.38 16.12
N LYS A 183 8.61 -7.12 16.56
CA LYS A 183 7.60 -6.11 16.19
C LYS A 183 7.98 -5.43 14.87
N LEU A 184 6.97 -5.18 14.04
CA LEU A 184 7.10 -4.49 12.76
C LEU A 184 7.49 -3.03 12.99
N VAL A 185 8.67 -2.62 12.52
CA VAL A 185 9.20 -1.26 12.69
C VAL A 185 9.35 -0.49 11.37
N HIS A 186 9.22 -1.18 10.24
CA HIS A 186 9.40 -0.61 8.91
C HIS A 186 8.48 -1.28 7.89
N ILE A 187 7.79 -0.48 7.07
CA ILE A 187 7.05 -0.94 5.90
C ILE A 187 7.50 -0.12 4.70
N LEU A 188 7.84 -0.79 3.60
CA LEU A 188 8.10 -0.21 2.29
C LEU A 188 7.13 -0.81 1.29
N ILE A 189 6.48 0.04 0.50
CA ILE A 189 5.67 -0.35 -0.67
C ILE A 189 6.16 0.47 -1.85
N GLY A 190 6.56 -0.18 -2.93
CA GLY A 190 7.24 0.52 -4.02
C GLY A 190 7.18 -0.20 -5.35
N ASP A 191 7.39 0.55 -6.43
CA ASP A 191 7.77 -0.08 -7.69
C ASP A 191 9.19 -0.66 -7.62
N TYR A 192 9.50 -1.60 -8.52
CA TYR A 192 10.78 -2.28 -8.56
C TYR A 192 11.97 -1.31 -8.62
N ASN A 193 11.90 -0.33 -9.51
CA ASN A 193 12.98 0.63 -9.77
C ASN A 193 13.31 1.48 -8.53
N PHE A 194 12.33 1.79 -7.69
CA PHE A 194 12.55 2.41 -6.38
C PHE A 194 13.13 1.41 -5.38
N ALA A 195 12.53 0.22 -5.27
CA ALA A 195 12.91 -0.78 -4.27
C ALA A 195 14.37 -1.22 -4.39
N VAL A 196 14.89 -1.41 -5.62
CA VAL A 196 16.29 -1.81 -5.84
C VAL A 196 17.32 -0.75 -5.44
N LEU A 197 16.94 0.53 -5.41
CA LEU A 197 17.82 1.62 -4.95
C LEU A 197 17.92 1.68 -3.41
N THR A 198 17.03 0.99 -2.72
CA THR A 198 16.94 0.99 -1.25
C THR A 198 17.48 -0.28 -0.59
N LYS A 199 17.87 -1.27 -1.39
CA LYS A 199 18.57 -2.48 -0.96
C LYS A 199 20.03 -2.16 -0.63
#